data_AF-A0A7C1CVT3-F1
#
_entry.id   AF-A0A7C1CVT3-F1
#
_cell.length_a   1.000
_cell.length_b   1.000
_cell.length_c   1.000
_cell.angle_alpha   90.00
_cell.angle_beta   90.00
_cell.angle_gamma   90.00
#
_symmetry.space_group_name_H-M   'P 1'
#
loop_
_entity.id
_entity.type
_entity.pdbx_description
1 polymer ?
#
loop_
_entity_poly.entity_id
_entity_poly.type
_entity_poly.pdbx_seq_one_letter_code
_entity_poly.pdbx_strand_id
1 'polypeptide(L)'
;MFRSVKTVSAIVLLVSLMLLGVAQQASQAIRPGCANTEIARVLSPDAAHAAVLFARDCGATTGPSTQVSIVRAQRESSNLPGNVLATREAGSDLMLRWRDDRTLEITGIRGELIRQREQLEDFSIHYHP
;
A
#
# COMPACT_ATOMS: atom_id res chain seq x y z
N MET A 1 -38.89 -45.06 15.96
CA MET A 1 -38.79 -43.77 16.68
C MET A 1 -37.33 -43.29 16.89
N PHE A 2 -36.37 -43.63 16.02
CA PHE A 2 -34.94 -43.29 16.19
C PHE A 2 -34.30 -42.50 15.03
N ARG A 3 -35.01 -42.32 13.90
CA ARG A 3 -34.50 -41.57 12.73
C ARG A 3 -34.63 -40.05 12.90
N SER A 4 -35.73 -39.57 13.48
CA SER A 4 -36.00 -38.13 13.67
C SER A 4 -35.06 -37.45 14.67
N VAL A 5 -34.61 -38.16 15.72
CA VAL A 5 -33.69 -37.57 16.72
C VAL A 5 -32.29 -37.33 16.12
N LYS A 6 -31.79 -38.24 15.28
CA LYS A 6 -30.49 -38.10 14.62
C LYS A 6 -30.47 -36.97 13.58
N THR A 7 -31.57 -36.81 12.83
CA THR A 7 -31.71 -35.74 11.85
C THR A 7 -31.88 -34.37 12.52
N VAL A 8 -32.71 -34.29 13.56
CA VAL A 8 -32.86 -33.04 14.34
C VAL A 8 -31.53 -32.66 15.00
N SER A 9 -30.78 -33.62 15.56
CA SER A 9 -29.47 -33.34 16.17
C SER A 9 -28.43 -32.88 15.14
N ALA A 10 -28.43 -33.45 13.93
CA ALA A 10 -27.54 -33.02 12.85
C ALA A 10 -27.90 -31.63 12.31
N ILE A 11 -29.20 -31.32 12.21
CA ILE A 11 -29.68 -29.99 11.79
C ILE A 11 -29.33 -28.94 12.84
N VAL A 12 -29.53 -29.22 14.13
CA VAL A 12 -29.12 -28.32 15.22
C VAL A 12 -27.61 -28.07 15.17
N LEU A 13 -26.80 -29.11 14.97
CA LEU A 13 -25.34 -28.97 14.88
C LEU A 13 -24.93 -28.10 13.67
N LEU A 14 -25.53 -28.32 12.50
CA LEU A 14 -25.27 -27.56 11.28
C LEU A 14 -25.70 -26.10 11.40
N VAL A 15 -26.85 -25.84 12.05
CA VAL A 15 -27.34 -24.48 12.32
C VAL A 15 -26.42 -23.77 13.32
N SER A 16 -25.96 -24.45 14.37
CA SER A 16 -24.99 -23.88 15.32
C SER A 16 -23.63 -23.58 14.66
N LEU A 17 -23.13 -24.46 13.79
CA LEU A 17 -21.91 -24.24 13.02
C LEU A 17 -22.05 -23.08 12.00
N MET A 18 -23.20 -22.95 11.35
CA MET A 18 -23.48 -21.78 10.50
C MET A 18 -23.53 -20.47 11.32
N LEU A 19 -24.21 -20.47 12.47
CA LEU A 19 -24.32 -19.29 13.34
C LEU A 19 -22.94 -18.87 13.90
N LEU A 20 -22.10 -19.83 14.28
CA LEU A 20 -20.71 -19.59 14.70
C LEU A 20 -19.83 -19.10 13.53
N GLY A 21 -20.03 -19.62 12.31
CA GLY A 21 -19.30 -19.21 11.13
C GLY A 21 -19.61 -17.79 10.67
N VAL A 22 -20.87 -17.35 10.74
CA VAL A 22 -21.25 -15.96 10.41
C VAL A 22 -20.70 -14.97 11.42
N ALA A 23 -20.62 -15.33 12.71
CA ALA A 23 -20.07 -14.47 13.76
C ALA A 23 -18.57 -14.19 13.60
N GLN A 24 -17.82 -15.04 12.87
CA GLN A 24 -16.38 -14.84 12.63
C GLN A 24 -16.04 -13.97 11.41
N GLN A 25 -17.03 -13.61 10.57
CA GLN A 25 -16.80 -12.82 9.35
C GLN A 25 -16.76 -11.30 9.60
N ALA A 26 -17.09 -10.83 10.81
CA ALA A 26 -17.19 -9.42 11.14
C ALA A 26 -15.84 -8.73 11.47
N SER A 27 -14.73 -9.48 11.54
CA SER A 27 -13.43 -8.94 11.99
C SER A 27 -12.47 -8.51 10.88
N GLN A 28 -12.81 -8.72 9.60
CA GLN A 28 -11.94 -8.34 8.47
C GLN A 28 -12.15 -6.88 8.00
N ALA A 29 -13.18 -6.19 8.50
CA ALA A 29 -13.56 -4.85 8.02
C ALA A 29 -12.93 -3.68 8.80
N ILE A 30 -12.26 -3.93 9.94
CA ILE A 30 -11.66 -2.87 10.77
C ILE A 30 -10.26 -3.29 11.24
N ARG A 31 -9.38 -3.56 10.28
CA ARG A 31 -7.99 -3.10 10.45
C ARG A 31 -7.96 -1.77 9.72
N PRO A 32 -7.51 -0.65 10.33
CA PRO A 32 -7.15 0.51 9.52
C PRO A 32 -6.04 0.04 8.59
N GLY A 33 -6.42 -0.31 7.35
CA GLY A 33 -5.46 -0.60 6.31
C GLY A 33 -4.64 0.66 6.12
N CYS A 34 -3.35 0.50 5.82
CA CYS A 34 -2.56 1.66 5.47
C CYS A 34 -3.18 2.34 4.26
N ALA A 35 -3.46 3.63 4.38
CA ALA A 35 -3.99 4.44 3.30
C ALA A 35 -2.88 5.28 2.69
N ASN A 36 -2.86 5.39 1.36
CA ASN A 36 -2.00 6.32 0.66
C ASN A 36 -2.81 7.50 0.13
N THR A 37 -2.32 8.72 0.37
CA THR A 37 -2.80 9.95 -0.24
C THR A 37 -1.79 10.39 -1.29
N GLU A 38 -2.15 10.28 -2.56
CA GLU A 38 -1.30 10.71 -3.68
C GLU A 38 -1.09 12.23 -3.63
N ILE A 39 0.17 12.65 -3.69
CA ILE A 39 0.60 14.05 -3.71
C ILE A 39 0.97 14.44 -5.13
N ALA A 40 1.73 13.59 -5.83
CA ALA A 40 2.13 13.83 -7.21
C ALA A 40 2.31 12.52 -7.98
N ARG A 41 2.08 12.60 -9.30
CA ARG A 41 2.33 11.52 -10.25
C ARG A 41 3.01 12.09 -11.48
N VAL A 42 4.18 11.55 -11.79
CA VAL A 42 4.97 11.97 -12.96
C VAL A 42 5.18 10.76 -13.86
N LEU A 43 4.66 10.83 -15.09
CA LEU A 43 4.85 9.81 -16.10
C LEU A 43 6.31 9.78 -16.56
N SER A 44 6.83 8.58 -16.82
CA SER A 44 8.07 8.42 -17.60
C SER A 44 7.87 8.99 -19.01
N PRO A 45 8.95 9.35 -19.73
CA PRO A 45 8.84 9.93 -21.08
C PRO A 45 8.08 9.03 -22.06
N ASP A 46 8.25 7.71 -22.00
CA ASP A 46 7.48 6.72 -22.76
C ASP A 46 6.04 6.48 -22.24
N ALA A 47 5.65 7.09 -21.13
CA ALA A 47 4.38 6.92 -20.42
C ALA A 47 4.05 5.46 -20.02
N ALA A 48 5.01 4.54 -20.00
CA ALA A 48 4.80 3.17 -19.54
C ALA A 48 4.75 3.08 -18.00
N HIS A 49 5.45 3.98 -17.32
CA HIS A 49 5.59 4.01 -15.87
C HIS A 49 5.22 5.37 -15.30
N ALA A 50 5.01 5.38 -13.99
CA ALA A 50 4.80 6.59 -13.21
C ALA A 50 5.61 6.51 -11.93
N ALA A 51 6.27 7.62 -11.59
CA ALA A 51 6.77 7.86 -10.26
C ALA A 51 5.67 8.56 -9.46
N VAL A 52 5.26 7.95 -8.35
CA VAL A 52 4.16 8.42 -7.51
C VAL A 52 4.72 8.80 -6.15
N LEU A 53 4.54 10.06 -5.78
CA LEU A 53 4.78 10.61 -4.46
C LEU A 53 3.47 10.55 -3.67
N PHE A 54 3.51 10.00 -2.47
CA PHE A 54 2.32 9.89 -1.63
C PHE A 54 2.66 9.95 -0.14
N ALA A 55 1.73 10.47 0.66
CA ALA A 55 1.73 10.29 2.10
C ALA A 55 1.10 8.93 2.43
N ARG A 56 1.69 8.18 3.36
CA ARG A 56 1.14 6.91 3.85
C ARG A 56 0.89 7.00 5.35
N ASP A 57 -0.34 6.67 5.74
CA ASP A 57 -0.78 6.59 7.12
C ASP A 57 -1.28 5.16 7.42
N CYS A 58 -0.64 4.50 8.38
CA CYS A 58 -1.03 3.18 8.88
C CYS A 58 -1.66 3.23 10.28
N GLY A 59 -1.98 4.43 10.77
CA GLY A 59 -2.56 4.69 12.08
C GLY A 59 -1.56 5.13 13.15
N ALA A 60 -2.11 5.35 14.34
CA ALA A 60 -1.47 6.06 15.45
C ALA A 60 -0.10 5.49 15.89
N THR A 61 0.14 4.20 15.71
CA THR A 61 1.36 3.53 16.19
C THR A 61 2.53 3.61 15.23
N THR A 62 2.30 3.95 13.97
CA THR A 62 3.36 3.99 12.93
C THR A 62 3.71 5.42 12.54
N GLY A 63 2.76 6.35 12.67
CA GLY A 63 2.90 7.73 12.22
C GLY A 63 2.84 7.86 10.70
N PRO A 64 2.58 9.07 10.18
CA PRO A 64 2.59 9.34 8.75
C PRO A 64 4.01 9.26 8.18
N SER A 65 4.12 8.87 6.91
CA SER A 65 5.37 8.83 6.16
C SER A 65 5.17 9.38 4.76
N THR A 66 6.23 9.89 4.15
CA THR A 66 6.21 10.30 2.74
C THR A 66 7.01 9.30 1.93
N GLN A 67 6.44 8.79 0.84
CA GLN A 67 7.01 7.68 0.08
C GLN A 67 6.94 7.92 -1.42
N VAL A 68 7.90 7.33 -2.14
CA VAL A 68 7.94 7.32 -3.60
C VAL A 68 7.91 5.89 -4.09
N SER A 69 7.06 5.65 -5.09
CA SER A 69 7.04 4.39 -5.83
C SER A 69 7.12 4.59 -7.34
N ILE A 70 7.83 3.68 -8.01
CA ILE A 70 7.69 3.49 -9.46
C ILE A 70 6.64 2.39 -9.69
N VAL A 71 5.63 2.69 -10.50
CA VAL A 71 4.53 1.78 -10.86
C VAL A 71 4.25 1.85 -12.37
N ARG A 72 3.47 0.90 -12.91
CA ARG A 72 2.91 1.06 -14.27
C ARG A 72 1.99 2.29 -14.32
N ALA A 73 2.00 3.02 -15.43
CA ALA A 73 1.37 4.34 -15.53
C ALA A 73 -0.09 4.39 -15.06
N GLN A 74 -0.91 3.40 -15.42
CA GLN A 74 -2.34 3.33 -15.07
C GLN A 74 -2.62 2.57 -13.76
N ARG A 75 -1.59 2.13 -13.04
CA ARG A 75 -1.78 1.40 -11.78
C ARG A 75 -2.10 2.38 -10.66
N GLU A 76 -3.19 2.08 -9.95
CA GLU A 76 -3.54 2.80 -8.72
C GLU A 76 -2.49 2.56 -7.63
N SER A 77 -2.21 3.63 -6.88
CA SER A 77 -1.22 3.67 -5.80
C SER A 77 -1.84 3.54 -4.42
N SER A 78 -3.17 3.57 -4.30
CA SER A 78 -3.95 3.77 -3.06
C SER A 78 -3.58 2.86 -1.88
N ASN A 79 -3.12 1.63 -2.15
CA ASN A 79 -2.78 0.64 -1.12
C ASN A 79 -1.37 0.04 -1.25
N LEU A 80 -0.56 0.47 -2.23
CA LEU A 80 0.76 -0.14 -2.46
C LEU A 80 1.82 0.44 -1.51
N PRO A 81 2.72 -0.37 -0.94
CA PRO A 81 3.84 0.17 -0.19
C PRO A 81 4.82 0.92 -1.11
N GLY A 82 5.55 1.90 -0.55
CA GLY A 82 6.67 2.59 -1.19
C GLY A 82 7.76 1.61 -1.60
N ASN A 83 8.23 1.68 -2.86
CA ASN A 83 9.29 0.78 -3.35
C ASN A 83 10.65 1.48 -3.58
N VAL A 84 10.70 2.81 -3.76
CA VAL A 84 11.94 3.57 -3.99
C VAL A 84 12.45 4.27 -2.73
N LEU A 85 11.65 5.19 -2.18
CA LEU A 85 12.03 6.07 -1.07
C LEU A 85 10.93 6.07 0.00
N ALA A 86 11.31 6.17 1.27
CA ALA A 86 10.38 6.44 2.37
C ALA A 86 11.07 7.27 3.46
N THR A 87 10.39 8.31 3.95
CA THR A 87 10.84 9.17 5.05
C THR A 87 9.82 9.20 6.19
N ARG A 88 10.28 9.37 7.44
CA ARG A 88 9.45 9.50 8.64
C ARG A 88 9.00 10.95 8.85
N GLU A 89 8.39 11.53 7.84
CA GLU A 89 7.82 12.87 7.88
C GLU A 89 6.57 12.93 6.99
N ALA A 90 5.55 13.68 7.41
CA ALA A 90 4.34 13.91 6.65
C ALA A 90 4.50 15.12 5.74
N GLY A 91 4.29 14.93 4.44
CA GLY A 91 4.49 15.98 3.46
C GLY A 91 5.97 16.14 3.14
N SER A 92 6.26 16.50 1.89
CA SER A 92 7.61 16.78 1.47
C SER A 92 7.62 17.74 0.29
N ASP A 93 8.69 18.51 0.20
CA ASP A 93 9.05 19.26 -1.00
C ASP A 93 9.79 18.36 -2.00
N LEU A 94 9.54 17.04 -1.97
CA LEU A 94 10.19 16.11 -2.87
C LEU A 94 9.79 16.45 -4.30
N MET A 95 10.78 16.70 -5.14
CA MET A 95 10.58 16.86 -6.57
C MET A 95 11.00 15.57 -7.27
N LEU A 96 10.10 15.08 -8.12
CA LEU A 96 10.32 13.90 -8.94
C LEU A 96 10.51 14.32 -10.40
N ARG A 97 11.58 13.84 -11.02
CA ARG A 97 11.85 14.10 -12.44
C ARG A 97 12.38 12.86 -13.11
N TRP A 98 11.76 12.46 -14.23
CA TRP A 98 12.37 11.47 -15.10
C TRP A 98 13.44 12.13 -15.97
N ARG A 99 14.64 11.56 -15.98
CA ARG A 99 15.70 11.93 -16.93
C ARG A 99 15.50 11.23 -18.27
N ASP A 100 15.12 9.96 -18.21
CA ASP A 100 14.81 9.06 -19.33
C ASP A 100 13.81 7.99 -18.86
N ASP A 101 13.43 7.05 -19.72
CA ASP A 101 12.40 6.02 -19.44
C ASP A 101 12.72 5.13 -18.22
N ARG A 102 14.00 5.05 -17.82
CA ARG A 102 14.48 4.16 -16.76
C ARG A 102 15.20 4.88 -15.64
N THR A 103 15.29 6.20 -15.69
CA THR A 103 16.06 6.95 -14.70
C THR A 103 15.23 8.03 -14.04
N LEU A 104 14.98 7.82 -12.75
CA LEU A 104 14.27 8.77 -11.89
C LEU A 104 15.28 9.58 -11.07
N GLU A 105 15.08 10.88 -11.03
CA GLU A 105 15.79 11.79 -10.14
C GLU A 105 14.85 12.28 -9.05
N ILE A 106 15.36 12.32 -7.82
CA ILE A 106 14.62 12.73 -6.63
C ILE A 106 15.45 13.78 -5.88
N THR A 107 14.84 14.92 -5.57
CA THR A 107 15.50 16.02 -4.83
C THR A 107 14.65 16.49 -3.65
N GLY A 108 15.23 17.25 -2.73
CA GLY A 108 14.49 17.83 -1.61
C GLY A 108 14.14 16.84 -0.50
N ILE A 109 14.94 15.79 -0.31
CA ILE A 109 14.73 14.82 0.77
C ILE A 109 14.87 15.52 2.13
N ARG A 110 13.86 15.36 2.98
CA ARG A 110 13.86 15.79 4.38
C ARG A 110 13.34 14.70 5.31
N GLY A 111 13.62 14.90 6.59
CA GLY A 111 13.23 13.97 7.65
C GLY A 111 14.13 12.74 7.73
N GLU A 112 13.76 11.82 8.61
CA GLU A 112 14.50 10.57 8.81
C GLU A 112 14.24 9.59 7.66
N LEU A 113 15.29 9.09 7.03
CA LEU A 113 15.20 8.08 5.97
C LEU A 113 14.85 6.70 6.55
N ILE A 114 13.77 6.11 6.04
CA ILE A 114 13.34 4.73 6.33
C ILE A 114 13.79 3.79 5.21
N ARG A 115 13.71 4.25 3.96
CA ARG A 115 14.11 3.50 2.77
C ARG A 115 14.70 4.46 1.75
N GLN A 116 15.79 4.05 1.12
CA GLN A 116 16.34 4.70 -0.06
C GLN A 116 16.92 3.62 -0.96
N ARG A 117 16.56 3.61 -2.25
CA ARG A 117 17.12 2.68 -3.25
C ARG A 117 17.77 3.47 -4.37
N GLU A 118 18.96 3.07 -4.77
CA GLU A 118 19.63 3.60 -5.97
C GLU A 118 19.22 2.82 -7.23
N GLN A 119 18.67 1.62 -7.06
CA GLN A 119 18.21 0.77 -8.16
C GLN A 119 16.94 0.00 -7.78
N LEU A 120 16.02 -0.15 -8.73
CA LEU A 120 14.82 -0.97 -8.62
C LEU A 120 14.63 -1.70 -9.96
N GLU A 121 14.86 -3.01 -10.00
CA GLU A 121 14.87 -3.77 -11.26
C GLU A 121 15.83 -3.14 -12.28
N ASP A 122 15.32 -2.69 -13.43
CA ASP A 122 16.05 -1.99 -14.49
C ASP A 122 15.98 -0.46 -14.37
N PHE A 123 15.36 0.08 -13.30
CA PHE A 123 15.32 1.51 -13.04
C PHE A 123 16.52 1.97 -12.19
N SER A 124 17.17 3.05 -12.62
CA SER A 124 18.15 3.80 -11.83
C SER A 124 17.48 4.96 -11.10
N ILE A 125 17.89 5.20 -9.86
CA ILE A 125 17.38 6.29 -9.03
C ILE A 125 18.55 7.13 -8.54
N HIS A 126 18.56 8.41 -8.90
CA HIS A 126 19.55 9.36 -8.45
C HIS A 126 18.95 10.35 -7.47
N TYR A 127 19.69 10.64 -6.41
CA TYR A 127 19.29 11.58 -5.38
C TYR A 127 20.17 12.81 -5.46
N HIS A 128 19.56 13.99 -5.43
CA HIS A 128 20.28 15.24 -5.34
C HIS A 128 19.88 16.02 -4.08
N PRO A 129 20.79 16.85 -3.55
CA PRO A 129 20.49 17.76 -2.44
C PRO A 129 19.26 18.63 -2.72
#